data_AF-A0A135VHW8-F1
#
_entry.id   AF-A0A135VHW8-F1
#
_cell.length_a   1.000
_cell.length_b   1.000
_cell.length_c   1.000
_cell.angle_alpha   90.00
_cell.angle_beta   90.00
_cell.angle_gamma   90.00
#
_symmetry.space_group_name_H-M   'P 1'
#
loop_
_entity.id
_entity.type
_entity.pdbx_description
1 polymer ?
#
loop_
_entity_poly.entity_id
_entity_poly.type
_entity_poly.pdbx_seq_one_letter_code
_entity_poly.pdbx_strand_id
1 'polypeptide(L)'
;MRAMKIKIMTLWVVILLAMPFVLIPNASAWTAGDEAAVFGHTFEEEYWTNDSIRVEGESGTNASLTASFVHVGEFSSFLIAFNNMNTTDGENVTEMILPYQLFGMYFKTPQNREVFIGAIFAFLLAHNETYGSNNLPDVGNEPAWYVIPLASDNTWPEYTPAVEPIPATKISDTQYRFGMRYHNLTCRVVDANNPLGFWLSLAIPILQVVISELVIQYDITIDETGQVHAETLYTIGQVKELRLWGVDHAPADIIVDSMEISAVHYLSVFTSQYTVATEAGVELTPPTATTPLDEDISIRVGNNNERAFDIGLGREYSLINETTDPWTTVSTDETALNTLLGVRLSDLILVAWQAPFSAWLFAHMAYGLSAQLRSVYATVGSMVANVAAGSVFHNSNWWYGVTFPEWGSLRIEQDPVYTAYTNLFAESPSGAGVLVIILVVGVIAVVWLLRRRR
;
A
#
# COMPACT_ATOMS: atom_id res chain seq x y z
N MET A 1 4.13 44.71 13.48
CA MET A 1 3.90 43.31 13.90
C MET A 1 3.02 42.63 12.85
N ARG A 2 3.64 42.14 11.77
CA ARG A 2 3.00 41.18 10.86
C ARG A 2 3.04 39.86 11.59
N ALA A 3 1.91 39.42 12.15
CA ALA A 3 1.79 38.09 12.72
C ALA A 3 2.28 37.10 11.66
N MET A 4 3.30 36.32 12.01
CA MET A 4 3.74 35.16 11.25
C MET A 4 2.48 34.35 10.94
N LYS A 5 2.02 34.41 9.68
CA LYS A 5 1.29 33.32 9.05
C LYS A 5 2.25 32.14 9.14
N ILE A 6 2.20 31.40 10.25
CA ILE A 6 2.68 30.03 10.33
C ILE A 6 1.84 29.33 9.27
N LYS A 7 2.39 29.27 8.05
CA LYS A 7 1.74 28.80 6.85
C LYS A 7 1.34 27.35 7.10
N ILE A 8 0.06 27.12 7.34
CA ILE A 8 -0.84 26.19 6.62
C ILE A 8 -0.51 24.68 6.68
N MET A 9 0.72 24.24 6.91
CA MET A 9 1.12 22.84 6.88
C MET A 9 0.77 22.01 8.12
N THR A 10 0.89 22.59 9.32
CA THR A 10 0.45 21.95 10.56
C THR A 10 -1.07 21.77 10.60
N LEU A 11 -1.81 22.61 9.85
CA LEU A 11 -3.26 22.50 9.70
C LEU A 11 -3.63 21.33 8.78
N TRP A 12 -2.82 21.01 7.75
CA TRP A 12 -3.11 19.91 6.82
C TRP A 12 -3.01 18.53 7.44
N VAL A 13 -2.00 18.28 8.27
CA VAL A 13 -1.92 17.01 9.01
C VAL A 13 -3.15 16.85 9.89
N VAL A 14 -3.64 17.93 10.51
CA VAL A 14 -4.88 17.94 11.31
C VAL A 14 -6.14 17.77 10.45
N ILE A 15 -6.20 18.34 9.25
CA ILE A 15 -7.31 18.18 8.29
C ILE A 15 -7.34 16.75 7.74
N LEU A 16 -6.20 16.17 7.35
CA LEU A 16 -6.06 14.79 6.90
C LEU A 16 -6.36 13.78 8.03
N LEU A 17 -6.04 14.12 9.29
CA LEU A 17 -6.44 13.36 10.47
C LEU A 17 -7.97 13.42 10.72
N ALA A 18 -8.64 14.50 10.31
CA ALA A 18 -10.07 14.71 10.52
C ALA A 18 -10.96 14.22 9.35
N MET A 19 -10.43 14.20 8.12
CA MET A 19 -11.16 13.79 6.91
C MET A 19 -11.86 12.42 6.96
N PRO A 20 -11.27 11.34 7.53
CA PRO A 20 -11.90 10.02 7.55
C PRO A 20 -13.25 10.01 8.29
N PHE A 21 -13.47 10.99 9.18
CA PHE A 21 -14.60 10.98 10.12
C PHE A 21 -15.77 11.87 9.69
N VAL A 22 -15.59 12.76 8.72
CA VAL A 22 -16.59 13.80 8.40
C VAL A 22 -17.25 13.60 7.03
N LEU A 23 -16.61 12.94 6.06
CA LEU A 23 -16.93 13.19 4.64
C LEU A 23 -17.42 11.99 3.78
N ILE A 24 -17.62 10.81 4.36
CA ILE A 24 -18.26 9.69 3.64
C ILE A 24 -19.49 9.28 4.46
N PRO A 25 -20.65 8.93 3.84
CA PRO A 25 -21.92 8.77 4.55
C PRO A 25 -21.69 7.97 5.82
N ASN A 26 -22.06 8.57 6.96
CA ASN A 26 -21.81 8.07 8.32
C ASN A 26 -21.55 6.57 8.32
N ALA A 27 -20.40 6.10 8.80
CA ALA A 27 -20.00 4.68 8.84
C ALA A 27 -21.08 3.71 9.43
N SER A 28 -22.16 4.23 10.00
CA SER A 28 -23.40 3.53 10.35
C SER A 28 -24.33 3.17 9.17
N ALA A 29 -24.10 3.63 7.94
CA ALA A 29 -25.03 3.49 6.80
C ALA A 29 -24.56 2.58 5.66
N TRP A 30 -23.27 2.22 5.59
CA TRP A 30 -22.76 1.36 4.52
C TRP A 30 -23.27 -0.08 4.65
N THR A 31 -23.88 -0.58 3.57
CA THR A 31 -24.45 -1.90 3.39
C THR A 31 -23.95 -2.52 2.08
N ALA A 32 -24.00 -3.85 1.96
CA ALA A 32 -23.67 -4.51 0.69
C ALA A 32 -24.65 -4.05 -0.39
N GLY A 33 -24.12 -3.62 -1.54
CA GLY A 33 -24.85 -2.95 -2.62
C GLY A 33 -24.55 -1.45 -2.72
N ASP A 34 -24.04 -0.81 -1.66
CA ASP A 34 -23.71 0.62 -1.67
C ASP A 34 -22.48 0.93 -2.53
N GLU A 35 -21.68 -0.08 -2.87
CA GLU A 35 -20.58 0.04 -3.82
C GLU A 35 -21.02 0.65 -5.15
N ALA A 36 -22.22 0.33 -5.65
CA ALA A 36 -22.75 0.89 -6.88
C ALA A 36 -22.96 2.41 -6.80
N ALA A 37 -23.38 2.90 -5.62
CA ALA A 37 -23.59 4.32 -5.41
C ALA A 37 -22.28 5.09 -5.19
N VAL A 38 -21.28 4.43 -4.59
CA VAL A 38 -20.01 5.08 -4.21
C VAL A 38 -18.95 4.98 -5.30
N PHE A 39 -18.83 3.83 -5.95
CA PHE A 39 -17.85 3.60 -7.01
C PHE A 39 -18.45 3.69 -8.41
N GLY A 40 -19.78 3.64 -8.55
CA GLY A 40 -20.42 3.49 -9.86
C GLY A 40 -20.36 2.04 -10.40
N HIS A 41 -19.81 1.13 -9.59
CA HIS A 41 -19.54 -0.27 -9.94
C HIS A 41 -19.89 -1.20 -8.77
N THR A 42 -20.06 -2.48 -9.07
CA THR A 42 -20.38 -3.53 -8.11
C THR A 42 -19.21 -4.48 -7.89
N PHE A 43 -19.19 -5.19 -6.76
CA PHE A 43 -18.19 -6.23 -6.51
C PHE A 43 -18.44 -7.54 -7.28
N GLU A 44 -19.55 -7.62 -8.01
CA GLU A 44 -19.88 -8.74 -8.91
C GLU A 44 -19.20 -8.59 -10.29
N GLU A 45 -18.72 -7.38 -10.61
CA GLU A 45 -17.98 -7.13 -11.85
C GLU A 45 -16.55 -7.68 -11.75
N GLU A 46 -16.08 -8.31 -12.83
CA GLU A 46 -14.76 -8.95 -12.90
C GLU A 46 -13.61 -7.94 -12.69
N TYR A 47 -13.70 -6.75 -13.26
CA TYR A 47 -12.74 -5.68 -13.03
C TYR A 47 -13.32 -4.31 -13.39
N TRP A 48 -12.86 -3.26 -12.71
CA TRP A 48 -13.22 -1.88 -13.02
C TRP A 48 -12.25 -0.89 -12.38
N THR A 49 -12.27 0.34 -12.90
CA THR A 49 -11.71 1.53 -12.25
C THR A 49 -12.75 2.62 -12.33
N ASN A 50 -13.05 3.26 -11.20
CA ASN A 50 -14.02 4.35 -11.20
C ASN A 50 -13.40 5.66 -11.73
N ASP A 51 -14.26 6.59 -12.13
CA ASP A 51 -13.79 7.91 -12.62
C ASP A 51 -13.13 8.74 -11.50
N SER A 52 -13.79 8.82 -10.34
CA SER A 52 -13.26 9.35 -9.08
C SER A 52 -14.33 9.28 -7.99
N ILE A 53 -13.92 9.05 -6.74
CA ILE A 53 -14.73 9.27 -5.55
C ILE A 53 -14.48 10.71 -5.12
N ARG A 54 -15.50 11.55 -5.19
CA ARG A 54 -15.40 12.96 -4.77
C ARG A 54 -15.85 13.11 -3.33
N VAL A 55 -15.05 13.83 -2.57
CA VAL A 55 -15.23 14.07 -1.15
C VAL A 55 -15.25 15.59 -0.95
N GLU A 56 -16.45 16.15 -0.75
CA GLU A 56 -16.66 17.59 -0.57
C GLU A 56 -16.66 17.91 0.93
N GLY A 57 -15.66 18.67 1.37
CA GLY A 57 -15.51 19.15 2.73
C GLY A 57 -16.10 20.53 2.98
N GLU A 58 -16.20 20.89 4.25
CA GLU A 58 -16.57 22.24 4.65
C GLU A 58 -15.53 23.26 4.13
N SER A 59 -15.97 24.51 3.91
CA SER A 59 -15.09 25.63 3.50
C SER A 59 -14.38 25.45 2.14
N GLY A 60 -14.97 24.73 1.19
CA GLY A 60 -14.45 24.65 -0.18
C GLY A 60 -13.21 23.75 -0.34
N THR A 61 -13.00 22.83 0.61
CA THR A 61 -12.03 21.73 0.49
C THR A 61 -12.68 20.60 -0.29
N ASN A 62 -12.08 20.15 -1.38
CA ASN A 62 -12.53 19.00 -2.16
C ASN A 62 -11.37 18.02 -2.27
N ALA A 63 -11.60 16.75 -1.99
CA ALA A 63 -10.64 15.68 -2.25
C ALA A 63 -11.22 14.71 -3.28
N SER A 64 -10.34 14.04 -4.01
CA SER A 64 -10.74 12.96 -4.90
C SER A 64 -9.85 11.73 -4.75
N LEU A 65 -10.47 10.56 -4.87
CA LEU A 65 -9.81 9.26 -4.81
C LEU A 65 -10.14 8.43 -6.04
N THR A 66 -9.25 7.54 -6.43
CA THR A 66 -9.52 6.49 -7.42
C THR A 66 -9.62 5.15 -6.70
N ALA A 67 -10.59 4.33 -7.09
CA ALA A 67 -10.73 2.95 -6.72
C ALA A 67 -10.63 2.07 -7.98
N SER A 68 -9.76 1.07 -7.93
CA SER A 68 -9.67 -0.01 -8.91
C SER A 68 -9.96 -1.33 -8.24
N PHE A 69 -10.55 -2.27 -8.97
CA PHE A 69 -11.00 -3.55 -8.44
C PHE A 69 -10.82 -4.67 -9.47
N VAL A 70 -10.50 -5.86 -8.99
CA VAL A 70 -10.49 -7.12 -9.73
C VAL A 70 -11.13 -8.20 -8.86
N HIS A 71 -11.97 -9.03 -9.46
CA HIS A 71 -12.66 -10.14 -8.83
C HIS A 71 -12.63 -11.38 -9.73
N VAL A 72 -12.12 -12.49 -9.19
CA VAL A 72 -12.08 -13.79 -9.85
C VAL A 72 -12.43 -14.87 -8.83
N GLY A 73 -13.63 -15.44 -8.92
CA GLY A 73 -14.06 -16.52 -8.03
C GLY A 73 -14.13 -16.08 -6.56
N GLU A 74 -13.29 -16.68 -5.70
CA GLU A 74 -13.20 -16.29 -4.28
C GLU A 74 -12.04 -15.34 -3.98
N PHE A 75 -11.33 -14.87 -5.01
CA PHE A 75 -10.27 -13.88 -4.90
C PHE A 75 -10.77 -12.50 -5.35
N SER A 76 -10.35 -11.46 -4.65
CA SER A 76 -10.53 -10.08 -5.07
C SER A 76 -9.32 -9.25 -4.69
N SER A 77 -9.01 -8.25 -5.51
CA SER A 77 -8.00 -7.25 -5.20
C SER A 77 -8.55 -5.86 -5.48
N PHE A 78 -8.07 -4.88 -4.72
CA PHE A 78 -8.48 -3.51 -4.88
C PHE A 78 -7.30 -2.56 -4.64
N LEU A 79 -7.37 -1.40 -5.29
CA LEU A 79 -6.53 -0.26 -5.01
C LEU A 79 -7.43 0.91 -4.68
N ILE A 80 -7.18 1.57 -3.55
CA ILE A 80 -7.75 2.89 -3.26
C ILE A 80 -6.59 3.87 -3.16
N ALA A 81 -6.58 4.87 -4.03
CA ALA A 81 -5.51 5.84 -4.13
C ALA A 81 -6.03 7.27 -4.07
N PHE A 82 -5.21 8.16 -3.54
CA PHE A 82 -5.52 9.57 -3.49
C PHE A 82 -5.09 10.26 -4.78
N ASN A 83 -5.98 11.03 -5.39
CA ASN A 83 -5.69 11.78 -6.60
C ASN A 83 -5.16 13.16 -6.22
N ASN A 84 -6.06 14.01 -5.73
CA ASN A 84 -5.75 15.37 -5.32
C ASN A 84 -6.70 15.85 -4.22
N MET A 85 -6.27 16.91 -3.54
CA MET A 85 -7.11 17.75 -2.70
C MET A 85 -6.91 19.20 -3.07
N ASN A 86 -8.03 19.88 -3.29
CA ASN A 86 -8.08 21.29 -3.61
C ASN A 86 -8.79 22.02 -2.47
N THR A 87 -8.16 23.05 -1.92
CA THR A 87 -8.81 23.95 -0.96
C THR A 87 -8.90 25.35 -1.52
N THR A 88 -10.09 25.93 -1.43
CA THR A 88 -10.37 27.27 -1.91
C THR A 88 -10.50 28.23 -0.73
N ASP A 89 -9.59 29.19 -0.61
CA ASP A 89 -9.69 30.32 0.35
C ASP A 89 -9.85 31.64 -0.43
N GLY A 90 -11.11 32.02 -0.66
CA GLY A 90 -11.46 33.16 -1.51
C GLY A 90 -11.13 32.89 -2.99
N GLU A 91 -10.21 33.67 -3.55
CA GLU A 91 -9.72 33.49 -4.94
C GLU A 91 -8.50 32.55 -5.03
N ASN A 92 -7.91 32.13 -3.90
CA ASN A 92 -6.74 31.26 -3.91
C ASN A 92 -7.17 29.80 -3.88
N VAL A 93 -6.84 29.06 -4.94
CA VAL A 93 -6.97 27.59 -4.97
C VAL A 93 -5.61 26.98 -4.65
N THR A 94 -5.60 26.08 -3.67
CA THR A 94 -4.44 25.34 -3.24
C THR A 94 -4.63 23.87 -3.60
N GLU A 95 -3.83 23.35 -4.53
CA GLU A 95 -3.88 21.94 -4.96
C GLU A 95 -2.75 21.12 -4.31
N MET A 96 -3.14 19.98 -3.74
CA MET A 96 -2.28 19.04 -3.06
C MET A 96 -2.39 17.67 -3.72
N ILE A 97 -1.25 17.09 -4.05
CA ILE A 97 -1.14 15.69 -4.47
C ILE A 97 -0.42 14.93 -3.36
N LEU A 98 -0.99 13.80 -2.94
CA LEU A 98 -0.40 12.89 -1.96
C LEU A 98 -0.42 11.48 -2.58
N PRO A 99 0.72 10.81 -2.76
CA PRO A 99 0.80 9.50 -3.40
C PRO A 99 0.37 8.38 -2.45
N TYR A 100 -0.72 8.58 -1.70
CA TYR A 100 -1.30 7.56 -0.84
C TYR A 100 -1.94 6.46 -1.69
N GLN A 101 -1.55 5.21 -1.43
CA GLN A 101 -2.12 4.03 -2.08
C GLN A 101 -2.32 2.92 -1.05
N LEU A 102 -3.56 2.42 -1.00
CA LEU A 102 -3.95 1.23 -0.26
C LEU A 102 -4.24 0.14 -1.27
N PHE A 103 -3.29 -0.77 -1.43
CA PHE A 103 -3.50 -2.01 -2.16
C PHE A 103 -4.02 -3.07 -1.20
N GLY A 104 -5.09 -3.77 -1.60
CA GLY A 104 -5.74 -4.77 -0.79
C GLY A 104 -6.03 -6.04 -1.57
N MET A 105 -6.04 -7.15 -0.86
CA MET A 105 -6.48 -8.45 -1.35
C MET A 105 -7.42 -9.09 -0.34
N TYR A 106 -8.42 -9.74 -0.88
CA TYR A 106 -9.41 -10.55 -0.21
C TYR A 106 -9.41 -11.93 -0.84
N PHE A 107 -9.24 -12.98 -0.03
CA PHE A 107 -9.32 -14.35 -0.52
C PHE A 107 -9.62 -15.33 0.60
N LYS A 108 -9.85 -16.59 0.23
CA LYS A 108 -9.88 -17.70 1.16
C LYS A 108 -8.67 -18.62 0.96
N THR A 109 -8.04 -19.01 2.07
CA THR A 109 -6.93 -19.99 2.06
C THR A 109 -7.42 -21.39 1.65
N PRO A 110 -6.54 -22.34 1.31
CA PRO A 110 -6.92 -23.73 1.04
C PRO A 110 -7.76 -24.40 2.14
N GLN A 111 -7.59 -24.02 3.40
CA GLN A 111 -8.44 -24.48 4.51
C GLN A 111 -9.71 -23.62 4.71
N ASN A 112 -10.09 -22.83 3.71
CA ASN A 112 -11.28 -22.00 3.68
C ASN A 112 -11.30 -20.94 4.79
N ARG A 113 -10.14 -20.37 5.14
CA ARG A 113 -10.04 -19.24 6.07
C ARG A 113 -10.09 -17.94 5.29
N GLU A 114 -10.91 -17.02 5.75
CA GLU A 114 -11.00 -15.69 5.18
C GLU A 114 -9.77 -14.86 5.53
N VAL A 115 -9.14 -14.26 4.51
CA VAL A 115 -7.95 -13.42 4.65
C VAL A 115 -8.17 -12.11 3.93
N PHE A 116 -7.85 -11.04 4.65
CA PHE A 116 -7.86 -9.67 4.19
C PHE A 116 -6.48 -9.08 4.49
N ILE A 117 -5.74 -8.73 3.46
CA ILE A 117 -4.36 -8.25 3.56
C ILE A 117 -4.15 -7.07 2.64
N GLY A 118 -3.49 -6.04 3.14
CA GLY A 118 -3.20 -4.85 2.37
C GLY A 118 -1.80 -4.31 2.62
N ALA A 119 -1.30 -3.61 1.62
CA ALA A 119 -0.06 -2.85 1.66
C ALA A 119 -0.40 -1.38 1.46
N ILE A 120 0.12 -0.52 2.34
CA ILE A 120 -0.05 0.92 2.25
C ILE A 120 1.29 1.52 1.87
N PHE A 121 1.34 2.24 0.75
CA PHE A 121 2.51 3.05 0.40
C PHE A 121 2.65 4.18 1.42
N ALA A 122 3.75 4.15 2.16
CA ALA A 122 3.99 5.06 3.26
C ALA A 122 4.66 6.34 2.74
N PHE A 123 5.85 6.19 2.15
CA PHE A 123 6.69 7.27 1.67
C PHE A 123 7.87 6.75 0.83
N LEU A 124 8.53 7.66 0.11
CA LEU A 124 9.90 7.48 -0.37
C LEU A 124 10.88 7.97 0.71
N LEU A 125 11.90 7.17 0.97
CA LEU A 125 12.98 7.47 1.90
C LEU A 125 14.30 7.53 1.12
N ALA A 126 14.98 8.67 1.13
CA ALA A 126 16.35 8.76 0.67
C ALA A 126 17.29 8.62 1.88
N HIS A 127 18.40 7.92 1.73
CA HIS A 127 19.44 7.83 2.76
C HIS A 127 20.82 7.86 2.12
N ASN A 128 21.84 8.05 2.95
CA ASN A 128 23.22 8.09 2.53
C ASN A 128 24.01 6.95 3.16
N GLU A 129 24.47 6.01 2.34
CA GLU A 129 25.28 4.87 2.78
C GLU A 129 26.63 5.36 3.32
N THR A 130 26.74 5.36 4.64
CA THR A 130 27.89 5.82 5.43
C THR A 130 28.23 4.86 6.56
N TYR A 131 27.42 3.82 6.78
CA TYR A 131 27.54 2.87 7.86
C TYR A 131 27.20 1.45 7.40
N GLY A 132 28.06 0.49 7.74
CA GLY A 132 27.73 -0.92 7.57
C GLY A 132 27.94 -1.48 6.16
N SER A 133 28.01 -0.63 5.12
CA SER A 133 28.22 -1.06 3.72
C SER A 133 27.22 -2.12 3.29
N ASN A 134 25.97 -1.94 3.72
CA ASN A 134 24.86 -2.85 3.46
C ASN A 134 23.83 -2.25 2.48
N ASN A 135 23.98 -0.98 2.13
CA ASN A 135 23.12 -0.22 1.23
C ASN A 135 21.67 -0.18 1.74
N LEU A 136 21.51 -0.09 3.06
CA LEU A 136 20.21 -0.06 3.74
C LEU A 136 20.07 1.20 4.57
N PRO A 137 18.84 1.72 4.76
CA PRO A 137 18.62 2.90 5.59
C PRO A 137 18.86 2.58 7.08
N ASP A 138 20.11 2.68 7.54
CA ASP A 138 20.51 2.23 8.87
C ASP A 138 20.06 3.21 9.97
N VAL A 139 18.95 2.83 10.61
CA VAL A 139 18.22 3.65 11.58
C VAL A 139 19.14 4.09 12.73
N GLY A 140 19.35 5.40 12.83
CA GLY A 140 20.13 6.02 13.90
C GLY A 140 21.63 6.10 13.64
N ASN A 141 22.13 5.50 12.55
CA ASN A 141 23.54 5.55 12.17
C ASN A 141 23.78 6.43 10.93
N GLU A 142 22.76 6.64 10.10
CA GLU A 142 22.90 7.34 8.82
C GLU A 142 21.91 8.49 8.65
N PRO A 143 22.29 9.54 7.90
CA PRO A 143 21.36 10.56 7.46
C PRO A 143 20.28 9.97 6.53
N ALA A 144 19.02 10.17 6.90
CA ALA A 144 17.88 9.86 6.05
C ALA A 144 16.90 11.03 5.91
N TRP A 145 16.16 11.05 4.80
CA TRP A 145 15.21 12.10 4.45
C TRP A 145 13.96 11.55 3.75
N TYR A 146 12.80 12.08 4.10
CA TYR A 146 11.55 11.79 3.39
C TYR A 146 11.40 12.68 2.18
N VAL A 147 10.86 12.13 1.10
CA VAL A 147 10.41 12.92 -0.06
C VAL A 147 8.90 13.13 0.06
N ILE A 148 8.50 14.36 0.38
CA ILE A 148 7.10 14.72 0.64
C ILE A 148 6.60 15.67 -0.45
N PRO A 149 5.58 15.27 -1.24
CA PRO A 149 4.99 16.15 -2.24
C PRO A 149 4.44 17.46 -1.66
N LEU A 150 4.59 18.54 -2.42
CA LEU A 150 4.18 19.89 -2.06
C LEU A 150 2.71 20.15 -2.37
N ALA A 151 2.10 20.94 -1.50
CA ALA A 151 0.66 21.18 -1.52
C ALA A 151 0.22 22.59 -1.96
N SER A 152 1.13 23.56 -2.15
CA SER A 152 0.69 24.98 -2.28
C SER A 152 1.71 25.97 -2.84
N ASP A 153 3.00 25.75 -2.62
CA ASP A 153 4.07 26.63 -3.09
C ASP A 153 4.84 25.86 -4.18
N ASN A 154 4.26 25.74 -5.39
CA ASN A 154 5.00 25.17 -6.50
C ASN A 154 6.17 26.10 -6.82
N THR A 155 7.36 25.64 -6.46
CA THR A 155 8.63 26.33 -6.63
C THR A 155 8.95 26.59 -8.09
N TRP A 156 8.46 25.73 -8.99
CA TRP A 156 8.69 25.77 -10.43
C TRP A 156 7.36 25.69 -11.20
N PRO A 157 6.74 26.84 -11.54
CA PRO A 157 5.38 26.89 -12.09
C PRO A 157 5.22 26.16 -13.43
N GLU A 158 6.29 25.95 -14.18
CA GLU A 158 6.33 25.16 -15.42
C GLU A 158 6.07 23.66 -15.20
N TYR A 159 6.29 23.15 -13.98
CA TYR A 159 5.99 21.77 -13.60
C TYR A 159 4.64 21.73 -12.89
N THR A 160 3.55 21.57 -13.63
CA THR A 160 2.24 21.34 -13.03
C THR A 160 2.11 19.88 -12.62
N PRO A 161 1.92 19.58 -11.31
CA PRO A 161 1.71 18.21 -10.87
C PRO A 161 0.41 17.64 -11.44
N ALA A 162 0.39 16.35 -11.78
CA ALA A 162 -0.80 15.68 -12.28
C ALA A 162 -0.88 14.25 -11.74
N VAL A 163 -2.10 13.73 -11.60
CA VAL A 163 -2.34 12.32 -11.22
C VAL A 163 -3.26 11.68 -12.23
N GLU A 164 -2.89 10.49 -12.67
CA GLU A 164 -3.63 9.70 -13.64
C GLU A 164 -3.78 8.26 -13.11
N PRO A 165 -5.02 7.74 -13.02
CA PRO A 165 -5.22 6.34 -12.72
C PRO A 165 -4.78 5.49 -13.92
N ILE A 166 -4.18 4.35 -13.63
CA ILE A 166 -3.93 3.29 -14.61
C ILE A 166 -5.10 2.31 -14.46
N PRO A 167 -6.06 2.27 -15.41
CA PRO A 167 -7.29 1.53 -15.24
C PRO A 167 -7.05 0.02 -15.12
N ALA A 168 -7.87 -0.64 -14.32
CA ALA A 168 -7.96 -2.08 -14.24
C ALA A 168 -8.21 -2.65 -15.63
N THR A 169 -7.21 -3.37 -16.12
CA THR A 169 -7.19 -3.95 -17.45
C THR A 169 -6.88 -5.41 -17.33
N LYS A 170 -7.71 -6.24 -17.95
CA LYS A 170 -7.44 -7.67 -18.14
C LYS A 170 -6.44 -7.84 -19.29
N ILE A 171 -5.21 -8.25 -18.96
CA ILE A 171 -4.11 -8.43 -19.92
C ILE A 171 -4.21 -9.80 -20.61
N SER A 172 -4.61 -10.82 -19.85
CA SER A 172 -4.89 -12.18 -20.33
C SER A 172 -6.02 -12.80 -19.49
N ASP A 173 -6.41 -14.04 -19.77
CA ASP A 173 -7.45 -14.73 -19.00
C ASP A 173 -7.13 -14.86 -17.49
N THR A 174 -5.84 -14.80 -17.15
CA THR A 174 -5.35 -14.97 -15.79
C THR A 174 -4.55 -13.79 -15.26
N GLN A 175 -4.45 -12.68 -16.02
CA GLN A 175 -3.59 -11.54 -15.67
C GLN A 175 -4.34 -10.21 -15.72
N TYR A 176 -4.17 -9.38 -14.69
CA TYR A 176 -4.80 -8.06 -14.55
C TYR A 176 -3.78 -7.02 -14.12
N ARG A 177 -3.92 -5.78 -14.59
CA ARG A 177 -3.04 -4.68 -14.18
C ARG A 177 -3.83 -3.40 -13.90
N PHE A 178 -3.48 -2.71 -12.82
CA PHE A 178 -3.96 -1.36 -12.47
C PHE A 178 -2.92 -0.62 -11.62
N GLY A 179 -3.11 0.67 -11.39
CA GLY A 179 -2.15 1.45 -10.60
C GLY A 179 -2.45 2.94 -10.62
N MET A 180 -1.46 3.72 -10.19
CA MET A 180 -1.50 5.18 -10.26
C MET A 180 -0.19 5.72 -10.82
N ARG A 181 -0.32 6.81 -11.57
CA ARG A 181 0.80 7.59 -12.11
C ARG A 181 0.70 9.02 -11.62
N TYR A 182 1.80 9.51 -11.05
CA TYR A 182 1.94 10.88 -10.56
C TYR A 182 3.04 11.55 -11.36
N HIS A 183 2.75 12.70 -11.96
CA HIS A 183 3.69 13.44 -12.80
C HIS A 183 4.15 14.73 -12.13
N ASN A 184 5.37 15.15 -12.47
CA ASN A 184 5.92 16.46 -12.09
C ASN A 184 5.78 16.73 -10.58
N LEU A 185 6.10 15.72 -9.78
CA LEU A 185 5.96 15.78 -8.34
C LEU A 185 6.98 16.77 -7.78
N THR A 186 6.50 17.96 -7.44
CA THR A 186 7.32 18.92 -6.69
C THR A 186 7.29 18.49 -5.23
N CYS A 187 8.46 18.23 -4.64
CA CYS A 187 8.60 17.65 -3.31
C CYS A 187 9.47 18.54 -2.41
N ARG A 188 9.25 18.45 -1.10
CA ARG A 188 10.21 18.81 -0.06
C ARG A 188 10.96 17.58 0.38
N VAL A 189 12.25 17.74 0.61
CA VAL A 189 13.09 16.74 1.24
C VAL A 189 13.22 17.11 2.72
N VAL A 190 12.73 16.23 3.59
CA VAL A 190 12.51 16.52 5.02
C VAL A 190 13.34 15.56 5.86
N ASP A 191 14.02 16.05 6.88
CA ASP A 191 14.87 15.25 7.77
C ASP A 191 14.07 14.12 8.45
N ALA A 192 14.57 12.89 8.35
CA ALA A 192 13.97 11.72 8.98
C ALA A 192 14.65 11.35 10.31
N ASN A 193 15.78 11.96 10.65
CA ASN A 193 16.66 11.49 11.71
C ASN A 193 16.13 11.78 13.11
N ASN A 194 15.44 12.90 13.28
CA ASN A 194 14.84 13.25 14.57
C ASN A 194 13.59 14.13 14.42
N PRO A 195 12.66 14.11 15.39
CA PRO A 195 11.41 14.88 15.31
C PRO A 195 11.61 16.39 15.14
N LEU A 196 12.63 16.99 15.77
CA LEU A 196 12.87 18.43 15.66
C LEU A 196 13.37 18.80 14.26
N GLY A 197 14.30 18.02 13.71
CA GLY A 197 14.78 18.15 12.34
C GLY A 197 13.65 17.99 11.33
N PHE A 198 12.81 16.97 11.51
CA PHE A 198 11.60 16.76 10.73
C PHE A 198 10.71 18.01 10.73
N TRP A 199 10.28 18.49 11.92
CA TRP A 199 9.40 19.66 12.01
C TRP A 199 10.03 20.93 11.42
N LEU A 200 11.33 21.13 11.60
CA LEU A 200 12.04 22.31 11.09
C LEU A 200 12.14 22.31 9.56
N SER A 201 12.56 21.19 8.97
CA SER A 201 12.68 21.02 7.51
C SER A 201 11.32 20.93 6.82
N LEU A 202 10.28 20.54 7.54
CA LEU A 202 8.90 20.61 7.08
C LEU A 202 8.40 22.06 7.01
N ALA A 203 8.70 22.85 8.04
CA ALA A 203 8.26 24.24 8.16
C ALA A 203 9.05 25.22 7.26
N ILE A 204 10.33 24.92 7.03
CA ILE A 204 11.24 25.74 6.23
C ILE A 204 11.69 24.88 5.04
N PRO A 205 11.41 25.29 3.78
CA PRO A 205 11.85 24.52 2.61
C PRO A 205 13.37 24.62 2.45
N ILE A 206 14.09 23.72 3.11
CA ILE A 206 15.56 23.62 3.02
C ILE A 206 15.96 23.07 1.65
N LEU A 207 15.39 21.93 1.29
CA LEU A 207 15.65 21.25 0.03
C LEU A 207 14.31 20.92 -0.65
N GLN A 208 14.20 21.30 -1.90
CA GLN A 208 13.05 21.03 -2.75
C GLN A 208 13.53 20.40 -4.05
N VAL A 209 12.72 19.50 -4.61
CA VAL A 209 13.04 18.79 -5.85
C VAL A 209 11.82 18.64 -6.73
N VAL A 210 12.02 18.45 -8.04
CA VAL A 210 10.97 17.95 -8.96
C VAL A 210 11.34 16.54 -9.39
N ILE A 211 10.51 15.57 -9.04
CA ILE A 211 10.61 14.20 -9.56
C ILE A 211 9.73 14.11 -10.81
N SER A 212 10.28 13.58 -11.90
CA SER A 212 9.59 13.54 -13.19
C SER A 212 8.29 12.76 -13.13
N GLU A 213 8.31 11.58 -12.49
CA GLU A 213 7.13 10.79 -12.20
C GLU A 213 7.33 9.83 -11.02
N LEU A 214 6.23 9.40 -10.44
CA LEU A 214 6.14 8.23 -9.57
C LEU A 214 5.03 7.36 -10.12
N VAL A 215 5.32 6.10 -10.43
CA VAL A 215 4.32 5.11 -10.83
C VAL A 215 4.35 3.97 -9.84
N ILE A 216 3.18 3.58 -9.36
CA ILE A 216 3.00 2.33 -8.62
C ILE A 216 1.89 1.57 -9.33
N GLN A 217 2.25 0.45 -9.94
CA GLN A 217 1.33 -0.48 -10.59
C GLN A 217 1.25 -1.76 -9.79
N TYR A 218 0.15 -2.48 -9.94
CA TYR A 218 -0.05 -3.81 -9.41
C TYR A 218 -0.40 -4.72 -10.58
N ASP A 219 0.41 -5.74 -10.80
CA ASP A 219 0.18 -6.79 -11.80
C ASP A 219 -0.21 -8.08 -11.09
N ILE A 220 -1.38 -8.61 -11.38
CA ILE A 220 -1.97 -9.73 -10.68
C ILE A 220 -2.10 -10.89 -11.66
N THR A 221 -1.39 -11.98 -11.39
CA THR A 221 -1.44 -13.21 -12.16
C THR A 221 -2.00 -14.35 -11.31
N ILE A 222 -2.98 -15.08 -11.83
CA ILE A 222 -3.56 -16.27 -11.20
C ILE A 222 -3.01 -17.50 -11.91
N ASP A 223 -2.26 -18.34 -11.22
CA ASP A 223 -1.68 -19.53 -11.82
C ASP A 223 -2.69 -20.69 -11.92
N GLU A 224 -2.29 -21.79 -12.56
CA GLU A 224 -3.13 -23.00 -12.68
C GLU A 224 -3.37 -23.72 -11.35
N THR A 225 -2.55 -23.45 -10.31
CA THR A 225 -2.65 -24.08 -8.99
C THR A 225 -3.59 -23.33 -8.05
N GLY A 226 -3.92 -22.08 -8.39
CA GLY A 226 -4.81 -21.20 -7.65
C GLY A 226 -4.03 -20.23 -6.77
N GLN A 227 -2.70 -20.21 -6.89
CA GLN A 227 -1.88 -19.18 -6.32
C GLN A 227 -2.08 -17.88 -7.10
N VAL A 228 -2.14 -16.78 -6.36
CA VAL A 228 -2.23 -15.46 -6.96
C VAL A 228 -0.94 -14.72 -6.69
N HIS A 229 -0.23 -14.37 -7.76
CA HIS A 229 0.97 -13.55 -7.72
C HIS A 229 0.57 -12.11 -8.00
N ALA A 230 0.64 -11.22 -7.01
CA ALA A 230 0.55 -9.79 -7.21
C ALA A 230 1.95 -9.21 -7.22
N GLU A 231 2.27 -8.35 -8.17
CA GLU A 231 3.57 -7.70 -8.27
C GLU A 231 3.37 -6.20 -8.21
N THR A 232 4.07 -5.51 -7.31
CA THR A 232 4.03 -4.04 -7.34
C THR A 232 5.13 -3.58 -8.29
N LEU A 233 4.82 -2.81 -9.33
CA LEU A 233 5.81 -2.25 -10.25
C LEU A 233 6.03 -0.78 -9.88
N TYR A 234 7.25 -0.44 -9.49
CA TYR A 234 7.67 0.92 -9.21
C TYR A 234 8.33 1.54 -10.43
N THR A 235 7.94 2.78 -10.69
CA THR A 235 8.77 3.72 -11.43
C THR A 235 9.03 4.93 -10.56
N ILE A 236 10.31 5.22 -10.31
CA ILE A 236 10.72 6.47 -9.67
C ILE A 236 11.49 7.25 -10.72
N GLY A 237 10.91 8.34 -11.19
CA GLY A 237 11.49 9.19 -12.21
C GLY A 237 12.72 9.97 -11.73
N GLN A 238 13.50 10.46 -12.68
CA GLN A 238 14.69 11.26 -12.39
C GLN A 238 14.33 12.59 -11.70
N VAL A 239 15.23 13.08 -10.83
CA VAL A 239 15.12 14.44 -10.31
C VAL A 239 15.50 15.42 -11.42
N LYS A 240 14.53 16.24 -11.85
CA LYS A 240 14.70 17.21 -12.93
C LYS A 240 15.25 18.54 -12.44
N GLU A 241 14.73 19.01 -11.32
CA GLU A 241 15.07 20.30 -10.73
C GLU A 241 15.37 20.13 -9.24
N LEU A 242 16.30 20.93 -8.72
CA LEU A 242 16.67 20.92 -7.31
C LEU A 242 16.93 22.35 -6.82
N ARG A 243 16.37 22.69 -5.66
CA ARG A 243 16.58 23.97 -4.98
C ARG A 243 17.00 23.75 -3.53
N LEU A 244 18.17 24.26 -3.17
CA LEU A 244 18.72 24.20 -1.83
C LEU A 244 18.81 25.62 -1.26
N TRP A 245 18.20 25.86 -0.10
CA TRP A 245 18.15 27.18 0.56
C TRP A 245 17.63 28.31 -0.34
N GLY A 246 16.70 28.00 -1.24
CA GLY A 246 16.14 28.97 -2.18
C GLY A 246 17.00 29.22 -3.43
N VAL A 247 18.13 28.55 -3.59
CA VAL A 247 19.04 28.65 -4.74
C VAL A 247 18.90 27.40 -5.61
N ASP A 248 18.78 27.57 -6.91
CA ASP A 248 18.70 26.45 -7.86
C ASP A 248 20.09 25.82 -8.06
N HIS A 249 20.12 24.49 -8.09
CA HIS A 249 21.32 23.68 -8.29
C HIS A 249 21.03 22.57 -9.30
N ALA A 250 22.06 22.10 -10.01
CA ALA A 250 21.90 20.88 -10.79
C ALA A 250 21.72 19.70 -9.82
N PRO A 251 20.78 18.75 -10.07
CA PRO A 251 20.58 17.60 -9.20
C PRO A 251 21.87 16.83 -8.88
N ALA A 252 22.73 16.64 -9.90
CA ALA A 252 24.02 15.96 -9.76
C ALA A 252 25.05 16.68 -8.87
N ASP A 253 24.85 17.96 -8.53
CA ASP A 253 25.73 18.68 -7.60
C ASP A 253 25.45 18.32 -6.13
N ILE A 254 24.26 17.78 -5.84
CA ILE A 254 23.76 17.54 -4.48
C ILE A 254 23.50 16.06 -4.24
N ILE A 255 22.93 15.35 -5.22
CA ILE A 255 22.69 13.91 -5.16
C ILE A 255 23.98 13.23 -5.60
N VAL A 256 24.65 12.62 -4.63
CA VAL A 256 25.93 11.91 -4.83
C VAL A 256 25.70 10.41 -4.94
N ASP A 257 26.69 9.68 -5.44
CA ASP A 257 26.60 8.22 -5.70
C ASP A 257 26.29 7.39 -4.44
N SER A 258 26.58 7.90 -3.24
CA SER A 258 26.25 7.23 -1.97
C SER A 258 24.80 7.45 -1.50
N MET A 259 24.02 8.27 -2.22
CA MET A 259 22.61 8.47 -1.93
C MET A 259 21.74 7.42 -2.63
N GLU A 260 20.96 6.74 -1.82
CA GLU A 260 20.06 5.67 -2.24
C GLU A 260 18.61 6.08 -1.97
N ILE A 261 17.67 5.37 -2.58
CA ILE A 261 16.25 5.61 -2.34
C ILE A 261 15.50 4.31 -2.07
N SER A 262 14.56 4.35 -1.14
CA SER A 262 13.69 3.22 -0.78
C SER A 262 12.22 3.58 -0.92
N ALA A 263 11.44 2.70 -1.55
CA ALA A 263 10.00 2.73 -1.52
C ALA A 263 9.50 1.95 -0.30
N VAL A 264 8.89 2.64 0.66
CA VAL A 264 8.51 2.06 1.95
C VAL A 264 7.01 1.85 2.03
N HIS A 265 6.63 0.68 2.50
CA HIS A 265 5.25 0.29 2.78
C HIS A 265 5.12 -0.25 4.20
N TYR A 266 3.91 -0.21 4.73
CA TYR A 266 3.56 -0.99 5.90
C TYR A 266 2.35 -1.87 5.63
N LEU A 267 2.36 -3.03 6.27
CA LEU A 267 1.37 -4.06 6.07
C LEU A 267 0.15 -3.82 6.98
N SER A 268 -1.05 -3.91 6.42
CA SER A 268 -2.32 -3.94 7.14
C SER A 268 -2.94 -5.33 6.99
N VAL A 269 -3.22 -6.01 8.10
CA VAL A 269 -3.82 -7.36 8.08
C VAL A 269 -5.08 -7.37 8.91
N PHE A 270 -6.09 -8.03 8.38
CA PHE A 270 -7.34 -8.30 9.07
C PHE A 270 -7.55 -9.81 9.23
N THR A 271 -7.18 -10.31 10.42
CA THR A 271 -7.52 -11.62 10.95
C THR A 271 -7.27 -11.62 12.46
N SER A 272 -8.03 -12.41 13.22
CA SER A 272 -7.90 -12.49 14.68
C SER A 272 -6.54 -13.06 15.15
N GLN A 273 -5.82 -13.75 14.27
CA GLN A 273 -4.54 -14.39 14.56
C GLN A 273 -3.68 -14.51 13.30
N TYR A 274 -2.54 -13.82 13.28
CA TYR A 274 -1.50 -14.03 12.28
C TYR A 274 -0.12 -14.08 12.93
N THR A 275 0.82 -14.74 12.26
CA THR A 275 2.25 -14.62 12.53
C THR A 275 2.96 -14.20 11.25
N VAL A 276 4.07 -13.49 11.43
CA VAL A 276 5.01 -13.19 10.36
C VAL A 276 6.21 -14.08 10.59
N ALA A 277 6.57 -14.84 9.57
CA ALA A 277 7.63 -15.82 9.65
C ALA A 277 8.44 -15.80 8.35
N THR A 278 9.60 -16.43 8.38
CA THR A 278 10.32 -16.77 7.16
C THR A 278 9.59 -17.87 6.39
N GLU A 279 9.95 -18.10 5.13
CA GLU A 279 9.45 -19.26 4.37
C GLU A 279 9.64 -20.58 5.14
N ALA A 280 10.80 -20.76 5.78
CA ALA A 280 11.12 -21.92 6.62
C ALA A 280 10.24 -22.03 7.89
N GLY A 281 9.41 -21.03 8.17
CA GLY A 281 8.47 -21.00 9.29
C GLY A 281 9.08 -20.49 10.60
N VAL A 282 10.23 -19.82 10.56
CA VAL A 282 10.82 -19.17 11.73
C VAL A 282 10.06 -17.87 11.99
N GLU A 283 9.40 -17.76 13.14
CA GLU A 283 8.69 -16.54 13.52
C GLU A 283 9.66 -15.36 13.61
N LEU A 284 9.27 -14.26 12.96
CA LEU A 284 10.02 -13.02 12.95
C LEU A 284 9.40 -12.08 14.01
N THR A 285 10.23 -11.25 14.63
CA THR A 285 9.76 -10.11 15.45
C THR A 285 9.99 -8.79 14.72
N PRO A 286 9.09 -7.79 14.82
CA PRO A 286 9.28 -6.49 14.19
C PRO A 286 10.64 -5.91 14.60
N PRO A 287 11.51 -5.54 13.64
CA PRO A 287 12.88 -5.26 13.98
C PRO A 287 13.02 -3.83 14.56
N THR A 288 13.99 -3.66 15.45
CA THR A 288 14.34 -2.35 16.02
C THR A 288 15.42 -1.62 15.22
N ALA A 289 16.02 -2.30 14.26
CA ALA A 289 17.01 -1.79 13.30
C ALA A 289 16.62 -2.29 11.91
N THR A 290 17.09 -1.64 10.85
CA THR A 290 16.84 -2.14 9.50
C THR A 290 17.55 -3.47 9.32
N THR A 291 16.82 -4.47 8.85
CA THR A 291 17.38 -5.80 8.58
C THR A 291 17.18 -6.14 7.12
N PRO A 292 18.23 -6.62 6.41
CA PRO A 292 18.05 -7.18 5.09
C PRO A 292 17.09 -8.36 5.18
N LEU A 293 16.36 -8.56 4.11
CA LEU A 293 15.56 -9.75 3.90
C LEU A 293 16.22 -10.55 2.78
N ASP A 294 16.76 -11.70 3.14
CA ASP A 294 17.43 -12.62 2.21
C ASP A 294 16.53 -13.79 1.78
N GLU A 295 15.36 -13.92 2.40
CA GLU A 295 14.35 -14.96 2.15
C GLU A 295 12.93 -14.42 2.32
N ASP A 296 11.99 -14.92 1.52
CA ASP A 296 10.61 -14.44 1.49
C ASP A 296 9.95 -14.40 2.87
N ILE A 297 9.16 -13.36 3.09
CA ILE A 297 8.36 -13.23 4.31
C ILE A 297 7.03 -13.94 4.11
N SER A 298 6.75 -14.93 4.95
CA SER A 298 5.47 -15.61 5.00
C SER A 298 4.56 -15.05 6.11
N ILE A 299 3.36 -14.66 5.74
CA ILE A 299 2.25 -14.43 6.66
C ILE A 299 1.45 -15.70 6.79
N ARG A 300 1.29 -16.12 8.03
CA ARG A 300 0.57 -17.35 8.40
C ARG A 300 -0.60 -17.01 9.29
N VAL A 301 -1.73 -17.70 9.10
CA VAL A 301 -3.01 -17.35 9.74
C VAL A 301 -3.59 -18.50 10.57
N GLY A 302 -4.25 -18.12 11.66
CA GLY A 302 -4.96 -19.04 12.55
C GLY A 302 -4.08 -19.91 13.46
N ASN A 303 -4.74 -20.62 14.38
CA ASN A 303 -4.08 -21.45 15.40
C ASN A 303 -3.15 -22.56 14.86
N ASN A 304 -3.31 -22.96 13.59
CA ASN A 304 -2.48 -23.99 12.96
C ASN A 304 -1.40 -23.42 12.04
N ASN A 305 -1.23 -22.09 12.01
CA ASN A 305 -0.18 -21.40 11.29
C ASN A 305 -0.16 -21.70 9.78
N GLU A 306 -1.36 -21.74 9.16
CA GLU A 306 -1.52 -21.97 7.72
C GLU A 306 -0.84 -20.85 6.92
N ARG A 307 0.01 -21.19 5.96
CA ARG A 307 0.64 -20.22 5.04
C ARG A 307 -0.46 -19.59 4.18
N ALA A 308 -0.65 -18.29 4.32
CA ALA A 308 -1.70 -17.55 3.61
C ALA A 308 -1.12 -16.66 2.51
N PHE A 309 0.05 -16.08 2.76
CA PHE A 309 0.62 -15.08 1.88
C PHE A 309 2.13 -14.99 2.03
N ASP A 310 2.84 -14.76 0.94
CA ASP A 310 4.26 -14.44 0.96
C ASP A 310 4.57 -13.10 0.31
N ILE A 311 5.65 -12.47 0.77
CA ILE A 311 6.28 -11.31 0.17
C ILE A 311 7.61 -11.78 -0.39
N GLY A 312 7.69 -11.83 -1.72
CA GLY A 312 8.86 -12.22 -2.50
C GLY A 312 9.93 -11.14 -2.51
N LEU A 313 11.19 -11.55 -2.44
CA LEU A 313 12.33 -10.64 -2.37
C LEU A 313 13.29 -10.80 -3.54
N GLY A 314 13.90 -9.69 -3.92
CA GLY A 314 14.98 -9.62 -4.89
C GLY A 314 14.49 -9.65 -6.32
N ARG A 315 14.48 -8.48 -6.96
CA ARG A 315 14.35 -8.34 -8.40
C ARG A 315 15.33 -7.33 -8.94
N GLU A 316 15.64 -7.51 -10.22
CA GLU A 316 16.44 -6.58 -10.98
C GLU A 316 15.65 -5.30 -11.26
N TYR A 317 16.35 -4.17 -11.36
CA TYR A 317 15.82 -2.92 -11.86
C TYR A 317 16.65 -2.35 -12.97
N SER A 318 15.98 -1.56 -13.82
CA SER A 318 16.63 -0.78 -14.84
C SER A 318 16.88 0.64 -14.36
N LEU A 319 18.03 1.17 -14.77
CA LEU A 319 18.41 2.57 -14.61
C LEU A 319 18.34 3.27 -15.96
N ILE A 320 17.61 4.37 -16.01
CA ILE A 320 17.40 5.14 -17.24
C ILE A 320 17.77 6.59 -16.98
N ASN A 321 18.53 7.18 -17.91
CA ASN A 321 18.86 8.60 -17.88
C ASN A 321 17.85 9.37 -18.74
N GLU A 322 17.05 10.22 -18.10
CA GLU A 322 16.01 11.03 -18.77
C GLU A 322 16.57 12.33 -19.40
N THR A 323 17.85 12.65 -19.16
CA THR A 323 18.51 13.87 -19.69
C THR A 323 18.96 13.74 -21.15
N THR A 324 18.97 12.54 -21.69
CA THR A 324 19.31 12.25 -23.09
C THR A 324 18.05 12.22 -23.96
N ASP A 325 18.17 12.55 -25.26
CA ASP A 325 17.06 12.43 -26.21
C ASP A 325 17.54 11.64 -27.46
N PRO A 326 17.11 10.38 -27.65
CA PRO A 326 16.20 9.61 -26.79
C PRO A 326 16.84 9.26 -25.44
N TRP A 327 16.00 8.92 -24.45
CA TRP A 327 16.45 8.41 -23.15
C TRP A 327 17.39 7.22 -23.33
N THR A 328 18.42 7.16 -22.49
CA THR A 328 19.44 6.11 -22.55
C THR A 328 19.34 5.21 -21.32
N THR A 329 19.18 3.91 -21.55
CA THR A 329 19.33 2.90 -20.50
C THR A 329 20.78 2.83 -20.06
N VAL A 330 21.02 3.08 -18.77
CA VAL A 330 22.34 3.02 -18.13
C VAL A 330 22.65 1.59 -17.69
N SER A 331 21.66 0.92 -17.10
CA SER A 331 21.74 -0.47 -16.64
C SER A 331 20.36 -1.14 -16.69
N THR A 332 20.31 -2.47 -16.71
CA THR A 332 19.05 -3.25 -16.78
C THR A 332 18.94 -4.34 -15.71
N ASP A 333 20.01 -4.60 -14.99
CA ASP A 333 20.21 -5.78 -14.14
C ASP A 333 20.70 -5.40 -12.73
N GLU A 334 20.40 -4.17 -12.27
CA GLU A 334 20.76 -3.75 -10.91
C GLU A 334 19.91 -4.49 -9.87
N THR A 335 20.49 -4.87 -8.74
CA THR A 335 19.75 -5.65 -7.72
C THR A 335 19.10 -4.73 -6.69
N ALA A 336 17.78 -4.76 -6.58
CA ALA A 336 17.08 -4.07 -5.50
C ALA A 336 17.18 -4.85 -4.18
N LEU A 337 17.31 -4.13 -3.07
CA LEU A 337 17.44 -4.70 -1.74
C LEU A 337 16.13 -4.60 -0.98
N ASN A 338 15.62 -5.73 -0.50
CA ASN A 338 14.41 -5.75 0.31
C ASN A 338 14.78 -5.77 1.79
N THR A 339 14.06 -5.00 2.58
CA THR A 339 14.35 -4.86 4.01
C THR A 339 13.09 -4.89 4.84
N LEU A 340 13.24 -5.31 6.09
CA LEU A 340 12.35 -4.87 7.14
C LEU A 340 12.93 -3.62 7.77
N LEU A 341 12.16 -2.55 7.75
CA LEU A 341 12.60 -1.25 8.21
C LEU A 341 12.46 -1.15 9.73
N GLY A 342 13.53 -0.72 10.41
CA GLY A 342 13.42 -0.28 11.79
C GLY A 342 12.67 1.06 11.87
N VAL A 343 11.64 1.14 12.71
CA VAL A 343 10.74 2.30 12.73
C VAL A 343 11.31 3.44 13.58
N ARG A 344 11.40 4.64 12.99
CA ARG A 344 11.75 5.91 13.64
C ARG A 344 10.48 6.59 14.18
N LEU A 345 10.64 7.42 15.21
CA LEU A 345 9.51 8.21 15.73
C LEU A 345 8.96 9.20 14.68
N SER A 346 9.82 9.73 13.82
CA SER A 346 9.46 10.56 12.66
C SER A 346 8.62 9.79 11.64
N ASP A 347 8.91 8.51 11.39
CA ASP A 347 8.12 7.65 10.48
C ASP A 347 6.67 7.60 10.97
N LEU A 348 6.49 7.37 12.28
CA LEU A 348 5.18 7.31 12.93
C LEU A 348 4.42 8.63 12.83
N ILE A 349 5.10 9.77 12.97
CA ILE A 349 4.47 11.09 12.85
C ILE A 349 4.00 11.33 11.41
N LEU A 350 4.82 10.96 10.41
CA LEU A 350 4.52 11.15 9.00
C LEU A 350 3.28 10.35 8.57
N VAL A 351 3.14 9.12 9.04
CA VAL A 351 2.02 8.22 8.66
C VAL A 351 0.87 8.19 9.65
N ALA A 352 0.92 8.96 10.74
CA ALA A 352 -0.08 8.91 11.82
C ALA A 352 -1.53 9.07 11.32
N TRP A 353 -1.73 9.78 10.21
CA TRP A 353 -3.02 9.97 9.55
C TRP A 353 -3.39 8.81 8.61
N GLN A 354 -2.41 8.18 7.96
CA GLN A 354 -2.62 7.09 7.01
C GLN A 354 -3.19 5.87 7.72
N ALA A 355 -2.73 5.57 8.94
CA ALA A 355 -3.17 4.40 9.69
C ALA A 355 -4.70 4.36 9.95
N PRO A 356 -5.32 5.37 10.60
CA PRO A 356 -6.77 5.38 10.82
C PRO A 356 -7.56 5.52 9.51
N PHE A 357 -7.05 6.27 8.54
CA PHE A 357 -7.70 6.42 7.24
C PHE A 357 -7.75 5.10 6.46
N SER A 358 -6.62 4.38 6.41
CA SER A 358 -6.52 3.09 5.74
C SER A 358 -7.37 2.03 6.43
N ALA A 359 -7.34 2.00 7.76
CA ALA A 359 -8.22 1.14 8.55
C ALA A 359 -9.69 1.37 8.23
N TRP A 360 -10.08 2.64 8.10
CA TRP A 360 -11.43 3.03 7.73
C TRP A 360 -11.78 2.57 6.31
N LEU A 361 -10.95 2.85 5.30
CA LEU A 361 -11.17 2.43 3.92
C LEU A 361 -11.25 0.91 3.77
N PHE A 362 -10.28 0.21 4.34
CA PHE A 362 -10.20 -1.24 4.26
C PHE A 362 -11.37 -1.90 4.98
N ALA A 363 -11.90 -1.29 6.06
CA ALA A 363 -13.10 -1.78 6.71
C ALA A 363 -14.34 -1.68 5.81
N HIS A 364 -14.49 -0.62 5.00
CA HIS A 364 -15.60 -0.52 4.05
C HIS A 364 -15.50 -1.59 2.97
N MET A 365 -14.30 -1.79 2.42
CA MET A 365 -14.04 -2.86 1.46
C MET A 365 -14.32 -4.24 2.06
N ALA A 366 -13.79 -4.52 3.25
CA ALA A 366 -13.98 -5.81 3.91
C ALA A 366 -15.45 -6.11 4.24
N TYR A 367 -16.21 -5.11 4.71
CA TYR A 367 -17.63 -5.27 4.97
C TYR A 367 -18.45 -5.46 3.69
N GLY A 368 -18.06 -4.83 2.59
CA GLY A 368 -18.68 -5.01 1.27
C GLY A 368 -18.40 -6.39 0.67
N LEU A 369 -17.17 -6.89 0.81
CA LEU A 369 -16.73 -8.15 0.22
C LEU A 369 -17.12 -9.39 1.05
N SER A 370 -17.17 -9.29 2.38
CA SER A 370 -17.38 -10.46 3.24
C SER A 370 -18.78 -10.55 3.85
N ALA A 371 -19.52 -11.60 3.47
CA ALA A 371 -20.75 -11.99 4.17
C ALA A 371 -20.49 -12.45 5.62
N GLN A 372 -19.33 -13.07 5.88
CA GLN A 372 -18.95 -13.52 7.22
C GLN A 372 -18.78 -12.33 8.16
N LEU A 373 -18.10 -11.26 7.72
CA LEU A 373 -17.95 -10.05 8.53
C LEU A 373 -19.27 -9.35 8.77
N ARG A 374 -20.17 -9.32 7.79
CA ARG A 374 -21.54 -8.83 7.99
C ARG A 374 -22.35 -9.65 9.01
N SER A 375 -22.00 -10.91 9.22
CA SER A 375 -22.63 -11.75 10.26
C SER A 375 -22.09 -11.48 11.67
N VAL A 376 -20.84 -10.98 11.78
CA VAL A 376 -20.16 -10.68 13.04
C VAL A 376 -20.40 -9.22 13.46
N TYR A 377 -20.34 -8.29 12.51
CA TYR A 377 -20.45 -6.85 12.73
C TYR A 377 -21.76 -6.33 12.15
N ALA A 378 -22.58 -5.68 12.99
CA ALA A 378 -23.86 -5.15 12.56
C ALA A 378 -23.72 -3.99 11.57
N THR A 379 -22.64 -3.22 11.65
CA THR A 379 -22.35 -2.07 10.78
C THR A 379 -20.85 -1.92 10.52
N VAL A 380 -20.45 -1.23 9.45
CA VAL A 380 -19.05 -0.86 9.22
C VAL A 380 -18.49 -0.05 10.38
N GLY A 381 -19.27 0.89 10.93
CA GLY A 381 -18.88 1.67 12.10
C GLY A 381 -18.54 0.81 13.32
N SER A 382 -19.28 -0.29 13.54
CA SER A 382 -18.93 -1.24 14.60
C SER A 382 -17.61 -1.98 14.33
N MET A 383 -17.31 -2.26 13.07
CA MET A 383 -16.04 -2.86 12.67
C MET A 383 -14.90 -1.86 12.87
N VAL A 384 -15.02 -0.63 12.36
CA VAL A 384 -14.05 0.49 12.54
C VAL A 384 -13.78 0.76 14.02
N ALA A 385 -14.79 0.76 14.88
CA ALA A 385 -14.59 0.95 16.32
C ALA A 385 -13.75 -0.18 16.94
N ASN A 386 -13.94 -1.42 16.49
CA ASN A 386 -13.11 -2.55 16.93
C ASN A 386 -11.70 -2.54 16.30
N VAL A 387 -11.54 -1.94 15.11
CA VAL A 387 -10.21 -1.62 14.55
C VAL A 387 -9.45 -0.67 15.44
N ALA A 388 -10.08 0.44 15.83
CA ALA A 388 -9.46 1.44 16.69
C ALA A 388 -9.11 0.87 18.08
N ALA A 389 -9.86 -0.12 18.55
CA ALA A 389 -9.57 -0.86 19.78
C ALA A 389 -8.45 -1.91 19.61
N GLY A 390 -7.94 -2.12 18.39
CA GLY A 390 -6.87 -3.06 18.08
C GLY A 390 -7.26 -4.53 18.16
N SER A 391 -8.54 -4.87 17.96
CA SER A 391 -9.06 -6.23 18.19
C SER A 391 -9.34 -7.04 16.90
N VAL A 392 -9.25 -6.43 15.72
CA VAL A 392 -9.66 -7.07 14.44
C VAL A 392 -8.76 -6.69 13.27
N PHE A 393 -8.42 -5.40 13.20
CA PHE A 393 -7.47 -4.86 12.25
C PHE A 393 -6.18 -4.53 12.97
N HIS A 394 -5.10 -5.09 12.45
CA HIS A 394 -3.77 -4.78 12.91
C HIS A 394 -3.03 -4.13 11.75
N ASN A 395 -2.93 -2.81 11.77
CA ASN A 395 -1.83 -2.16 11.07
C ASN A 395 -0.58 -2.67 11.77
N SER A 396 0.16 -3.48 11.03
CA SER A 396 1.23 -4.25 11.63
C SER A 396 2.44 -3.34 11.86
N ASN A 397 3.27 -3.70 12.83
CA ASN A 397 4.58 -3.04 13.01
C ASN A 397 5.59 -3.48 11.95
N TRP A 398 5.14 -4.16 10.88
CA TRP A 398 5.96 -4.65 9.79
C TRP A 398 5.97 -3.64 8.66
N TRP A 399 7.08 -2.91 8.63
CA TRP A 399 7.43 -1.99 7.58
C TRP A 399 8.41 -2.71 6.68
N TYR A 400 8.14 -2.73 5.39
CA TYR A 400 9.06 -3.27 4.41
C TYR A 400 9.45 -2.18 3.43
N GLY A 401 10.72 -2.20 3.03
CA GLY A 401 11.28 -1.26 2.09
C GLY A 401 11.90 -2.00 0.91
N VAL A 402 11.76 -1.43 -0.28
CA VAL A 402 12.51 -1.84 -1.46
C VAL A 402 13.48 -0.72 -1.80
N THR A 403 14.79 -1.01 -1.68
CA THR A 403 15.88 -0.04 -1.80
C THR A 403 16.61 -0.21 -3.13
N PHE A 404 16.98 0.93 -3.72
CA PHE A 404 17.65 1.05 -5.00
C PHE A 404 19.03 1.70 -4.79
N PRO A 405 20.10 0.89 -4.61
CA PRO A 405 21.41 1.41 -4.23
C PRO A 405 22.05 2.31 -5.30
N GLU A 406 21.93 1.91 -6.57
CA GLU A 406 22.55 2.61 -7.71
C GLU A 406 21.66 3.74 -8.24
N TRP A 407 20.76 4.28 -7.41
CA TRP A 407 19.76 5.26 -7.83
C TRP A 407 20.41 6.46 -8.52
N GLY A 408 21.37 7.14 -7.87
CA GLY A 408 22.14 8.23 -8.49
C GLY A 408 21.28 9.33 -9.14
N SER A 409 20.04 9.54 -8.68
CA SER A 409 19.03 10.41 -9.32
C SER A 409 18.48 9.93 -10.67
N LEU A 410 18.88 8.78 -11.18
CA LEU A 410 18.34 8.20 -12.41
C LEU A 410 16.92 7.68 -12.20
N ARG A 411 16.24 7.44 -13.31
CA ARG A 411 14.94 6.78 -13.32
C ARG A 411 15.13 5.29 -13.00
N ILE A 412 14.32 4.79 -12.07
CA ILE A 412 14.24 3.39 -11.67
C ILE A 412 12.96 2.77 -12.24
N GLU A 413 13.06 1.54 -12.74
CA GLU A 413 11.93 0.67 -13.08
C GLU A 413 12.17 -0.73 -12.47
N GLN A 414 11.30 -1.17 -11.54
CA GLN A 414 11.48 -2.42 -10.75
C GLN A 414 10.17 -2.99 -10.23
N ASP A 415 10.16 -4.28 -9.86
CA ASP A 415 8.99 -4.98 -9.33
C ASP A 415 9.29 -5.81 -8.06
N PRO A 416 8.58 -5.68 -6.92
CA PRO A 416 8.45 -6.78 -5.92
C PRO A 416 7.28 -7.73 -6.21
N VAL A 417 7.29 -8.91 -5.57
CA VAL A 417 6.27 -9.98 -5.74
C VAL A 417 5.57 -10.27 -4.42
N TYR A 418 4.30 -10.63 -4.52
CA TYR A 418 3.46 -11.07 -3.43
C TYR A 418 2.72 -12.33 -3.89
N THR A 419 2.70 -13.39 -3.09
CA THR A 419 2.05 -14.65 -3.46
C THR A 419 0.97 -15.00 -2.44
N ALA A 420 -0.29 -14.99 -2.85
CA ALA A 420 -1.43 -15.43 -2.03
C ALA A 420 -1.76 -16.90 -2.31
N TYR A 421 -1.92 -17.69 -1.25
CA TYR A 421 -2.34 -19.09 -1.33
C TYR A 421 -3.85 -19.15 -1.19
N THR A 422 -4.55 -19.38 -2.30
CA THR A 422 -6.01 -19.38 -2.33
C THR A 422 -6.60 -20.77 -2.50
N ASN A 423 -7.92 -20.89 -2.33
CA ASN A 423 -8.67 -22.10 -2.62
C ASN A 423 -9.31 -22.13 -4.03
N LEU A 424 -8.96 -21.20 -4.92
CA LEU A 424 -9.57 -21.09 -6.26
C LEU A 424 -9.57 -22.41 -7.04
N PHE A 425 -8.50 -23.20 -6.91
CA PHE A 425 -8.38 -24.53 -7.52
C PHE A 425 -8.07 -25.63 -6.50
N ALA A 426 -8.39 -25.41 -5.22
CA ALA A 426 -8.27 -26.46 -4.22
C ALA A 426 -9.15 -27.64 -4.66
N GLU A 427 -8.52 -28.75 -5.07
CA GLU A 427 -9.23 -30.00 -5.27
C GLU A 427 -10.00 -30.27 -3.98
N SER A 428 -11.34 -30.24 -4.06
CA SER A 428 -12.16 -30.84 -3.01
C SER A 428 -11.55 -32.20 -2.72
N PRO A 429 -11.24 -32.58 -1.46
CA PRO A 429 -10.79 -33.91 -1.17
C PRO A 429 -11.92 -34.89 -1.50
N SER A 430 -11.96 -35.30 -2.77
CA SER A 430 -12.89 -36.27 -3.32
C SER A 430 -12.45 -37.63 -2.81
N GLY A 431 -12.78 -37.93 -1.56
CA GLY A 431 -12.39 -39.20 -0.95
C GLY A 431 -13.05 -39.52 0.39
N ALA A 432 -13.39 -38.52 1.22
CA ALA A 432 -13.91 -38.82 2.56
C ALA A 432 -15.45 -38.93 2.64
N GLY A 433 -16.19 -38.20 1.80
CA GLY A 433 -17.67 -38.12 1.90
C GLY A 433 -18.40 -39.39 1.45
N VAL A 434 -17.88 -40.12 0.45
CA VAL A 434 -18.53 -41.32 -0.09
C VAL A 434 -18.35 -42.53 0.84
N LEU A 435 -17.22 -42.64 1.53
CA LEU A 435 -16.98 -43.75 2.48
C LEU A 435 -17.84 -43.63 3.75
N VAL A 436 -18.10 -42.42 4.24
CA VAL A 436 -18.95 -42.21 5.42
C VAL A 436 -20.43 -42.52 5.11
N ILE A 437 -20.93 -42.19 3.91
CA ILE A 437 -22.31 -42.52 3.52
C ILE A 437 -22.47 -44.05 3.34
N ILE A 438 -21.48 -44.75 2.76
CA ILE A 438 -21.52 -46.22 2.63
C ILE A 438 -21.48 -46.90 4.01
N LEU A 439 -20.69 -46.38 4.96
CA LEU A 439 -20.65 -46.90 6.34
C LEU A 439 -21.97 -46.68 7.08
N VAL A 440 -22.59 -45.50 6.95
CA VAL A 440 -23.88 -45.20 7.60
C VAL A 440 -25.02 -46.02 7.00
N VAL A 441 -25.07 -46.17 5.66
CA VAL A 441 -26.07 -47.02 4.99
C VAL A 441 -25.85 -48.51 5.33
N GLY A 442 -24.60 -48.96 5.41
CA GLY A 442 -24.25 -50.32 5.83
C GLY A 442 -24.69 -50.63 7.26
N VAL A 443 -24.47 -49.70 8.20
CA VAL A 443 -24.89 -49.85 9.61
C VAL A 443 -26.41 -49.83 9.73
N ILE A 444 -27.12 -48.96 8.99
CA ILE A 444 -28.60 -48.92 8.99
C ILE A 444 -29.17 -50.23 8.41
N ALA A 445 -28.60 -50.76 7.33
CA ALA A 445 -29.03 -52.02 6.73
C ALA A 445 -28.82 -53.22 7.67
N VAL A 446 -27.70 -53.26 8.40
CA VAL A 446 -27.42 -54.30 9.42
C VAL A 446 -28.37 -54.20 10.61
N VAL A 447 -28.62 -52.99 11.12
CA VAL A 447 -29.57 -52.76 12.22
C VAL A 447 -31.00 -53.13 11.82
N TRP A 448 -31.40 -52.84 10.57
CA TRP A 448 -32.71 -53.23 10.04
C TRP A 448 -32.85 -54.75 9.87
N LEU A 449 -31.82 -55.43 9.36
CA LEU A 449 -31.79 -56.90 9.23
C LEU A 449 -31.82 -57.61 10.58
N LEU A 450 -31.14 -57.07 11.60
CA LEU A 450 -31.15 -57.63 12.95
C LEU A 450 -32.49 -57.42 13.66
N ARG A 451 -33.18 -56.29 13.41
CA ARG A 451 -34.54 -56.05 13.93
C ARG A 451 -35.62 -56.93 13.32
N ARG A 452 -35.40 -57.47 12.11
CA ARG A 452 -36.38 -58.35 11.44
C ARG A 452 -36.27 -59.83 11.83
N ARG A 453 -35.21 -60.20 12.58
CA ARG A 453 -34.93 -61.57 13.04
C ARG A 453 -35.22 -61.81 14.54
N ARG A 454 -35.75 -60.81 15.24
CA ARG A 454 -36.48 -60.98 16.51
C ARG A 454 -37.95 -60.73 16.22
#